data_AF-A0A173VWM7-F1
#
_entry.id   AF-A0A173VWM7-F1
#
_cell.length_a   1.000
_cell.length_b   1.000
_cell.length_c   1.000
_cell.angle_alpha   90.00
_cell.angle_beta   90.00
_cell.angle_gamma   90.00
#
_symmetry.space_group_name_H-M   'P 1'
#
loop_
_entity.id
_entity.type
_entity.pdbx_description
1 polymer ?
#
loop_
_entity_poly.entity_id
_entity_poly.type
_entity_poly.pdbx_seq_one_letter_code
_entity_poly.pdbx_strand_id
1 'polypeptide(L)'
;MFYLLNYTRKPVSSILYDARLAYSMHLAISDDGEKFQALNHNSGVLFVKATENEDGSLNPKSIKNPFIFQLKEEGYGVVAVRTKADGEDDEESRGCVVLFFTKDFLEYEELGLFHLEEQYVEEVICEFEEECYIVRWKNRDGICSVGQTSDIRKRDLDSVVMMTEETLQKSVILPKNAEIEGAVFHNMIEIPENLAERLEKKLLTPMNTGMSFPKQVIASSRSELNQFLAMVSYSDGTFVQKRVDWEFSDDIFREEGRYRIQGKVHQDNYLFPIAENRADPCIGRWNGKYYFIATNDADGNRTLYIREADTIPELLTAEEKLILDCETYPEIGGLLWAPEFHEIDGTLYIFHAATTGEFYCEESHVMQLKEGGNPTNKEDWSRPRRVVKKDGSKLCEDGKEITLDMTCFEWQGEYYAVWSQRQFLPKDLGAWLYIAKLNPKEPWKLLSDPVILSKPEYGWANNHTFVDEGPYALKSENTLYLTFSSAAVDTSYVVGLLHIEKGKDLLVRENWIKTNYPILTSRSVEGEFGTGHNAYVTDEDGIVWNTYHARQGVDGARSSGIRRVHFDIDGVPMLDLTEDRDLVEKYKKIETVLVVDKNGIGKRGGLYGTD
;
A
#
# COMPACT_ATOMS: atom_id res chain seq x y z
N MET A 1 4.93 19.35 -24.07
CA MET A 1 6.18 18.64 -23.70
C MET A 1 6.40 18.95 -22.24
N PHE A 2 6.68 17.95 -21.41
CA PHE A 2 6.79 18.10 -19.96
C PHE A 2 8.22 17.81 -19.52
N TYR A 3 8.56 18.26 -18.31
CA TYR A 3 9.85 18.06 -17.70
C TYR A 3 9.70 17.18 -16.45
N LEU A 4 10.53 16.14 -16.37
CA LEU A 4 10.66 15.27 -15.20
C LEU A 4 11.96 15.61 -14.49
N LEU A 5 11.85 16.09 -13.25
CA LEU A 5 12.97 16.35 -12.36
C LEU A 5 13.17 15.17 -11.42
N ASN A 6 14.39 14.67 -11.31
CA ASN A 6 14.76 13.72 -10.28
C ASN A 6 15.69 14.34 -9.24
N TYR A 7 15.50 13.89 -8.01
CA TYR A 7 16.21 14.43 -6.86
C TYR A 7 16.26 13.39 -5.74
N THR A 8 17.23 13.54 -4.84
CA THR A 8 17.18 12.93 -3.50
C THR A 8 16.76 14.00 -2.50
N ARG A 9 16.58 13.64 -1.23
CA ARG A 9 16.30 14.62 -0.18
C ARG A 9 17.40 14.66 0.87
N LYS A 10 17.47 15.78 1.59
CA LYS A 10 18.18 15.85 2.86
C LYS A 10 17.32 15.15 3.93
N PRO A 11 17.91 14.27 4.76
CA PRO A 11 17.22 13.71 5.90
C PRO A 11 16.71 14.84 6.82
N VAL A 12 15.51 14.68 7.37
CA VAL A 12 14.91 15.66 8.28
C VAL A 12 15.25 15.31 9.72
N SER A 13 14.87 14.09 10.12
CA SER A 13 15.20 13.45 11.40
C SER A 13 14.89 11.96 11.28
N SER A 14 15.45 11.13 12.16
CA SER A 14 15.10 9.69 12.19
C SER A 14 13.61 9.46 12.45
N ILE A 15 12.92 10.41 13.10
CA ILE A 15 11.49 10.30 13.41
C ILE A 15 10.63 10.70 12.19
N LEU A 16 10.95 11.78 11.48
CA LEU A 16 10.05 12.31 10.46
C LEU A 16 10.39 11.87 9.03
N TYR A 17 11.68 11.77 8.72
CA TYR A 17 12.16 11.36 7.40
C TYR A 17 13.65 10.98 7.46
N ASP A 18 13.90 9.69 7.70
CA ASP A 18 15.23 9.11 7.91
C ASP A 18 16.08 9.12 6.62
N ALA A 19 17.41 8.95 6.77
CA ALA A 19 18.35 8.78 5.66
C ALA A 19 17.95 7.66 4.69
N ARG A 20 17.41 6.55 5.21
CA ARG A 20 16.91 5.42 4.41
C ARG A 20 15.77 5.79 3.46
N LEU A 21 15.02 6.83 3.81
CA LEU A 21 13.95 7.38 2.98
C LEU A 21 14.47 8.51 2.08
N ALA A 22 15.32 9.37 2.62
CA ALA A 22 15.83 10.56 1.92
C ALA A 22 16.78 10.20 0.77
N TYR A 23 17.61 9.18 0.95
CA TYR A 23 18.56 8.66 -0.05
C TYR A 23 17.90 7.60 -0.94
N SER A 24 16.82 8.03 -1.58
CA SER A 24 16.06 7.33 -2.61
C SER A 24 15.76 8.34 -3.73
N MET A 25 15.42 7.85 -4.93
CA MET A 25 15.05 8.77 -6.01
C MET A 25 13.61 9.25 -5.80
N HIS A 26 13.44 10.56 -5.86
CA HIS A 26 12.16 11.26 -5.85
C HIS A 26 11.93 11.90 -7.22
N LEU A 27 10.67 12.15 -7.56
CA LEU A 27 10.29 12.73 -8.84
C LEU A 27 9.40 13.95 -8.67
N ALA A 28 9.56 14.92 -9.57
CA ALA A 28 8.66 16.05 -9.71
C ALA A 28 8.42 16.36 -11.19
N ILE A 29 7.22 16.87 -11.50
CA ILE A 29 6.80 17.18 -12.88
C ILE A 29 6.59 18.69 -13.04
N SER A 30 6.87 19.18 -14.24
CA SER A 30 6.62 20.56 -14.66
C SER A 30 6.19 20.62 -16.13
N ASP A 31 5.27 21.53 -16.46
CA ASP A 31 4.86 21.84 -17.83
C ASP A 31 5.66 23.00 -18.44
N ASP A 32 6.31 23.82 -17.62
CA ASP A 32 7.07 25.01 -18.02
C ASP A 32 8.60 24.89 -17.80
N GLY A 33 9.05 23.85 -17.08
CA GLY A 33 10.45 23.61 -16.74
C GLY A 33 10.98 24.51 -15.61
N GLU A 34 10.12 25.29 -14.97
CA GLU A 34 10.46 26.20 -13.87
C GLU A 34 9.74 25.82 -12.57
N LYS A 35 8.43 25.56 -12.64
CA LYS A 35 7.59 25.21 -11.49
C LYS A 35 7.35 23.72 -11.44
N PHE A 36 7.91 23.09 -10.41
CA PHE A 36 7.82 21.65 -10.23
C PHE A 36 6.84 21.28 -9.12
N GLN A 37 5.95 20.34 -9.42
CA GLN A 37 5.12 19.66 -8.45
C GLN A 37 5.78 18.34 -8.03
N ALA A 38 6.15 18.24 -6.76
CA ALA A 38 6.64 16.98 -6.19
C ALA A 38 5.56 15.90 -6.25
N LEU A 39 5.94 14.70 -6.67
CA LEU A 39 5.07 13.53 -6.72
C LEU A 39 5.19 12.71 -5.43
N ASN A 40 4.25 11.80 -5.20
CA ASN A 40 4.25 10.82 -4.11
C ASN A 40 4.46 11.45 -2.71
N HIS A 41 3.75 12.55 -2.41
CA HIS A 41 3.89 13.29 -1.13
C HIS A 41 5.31 13.77 -0.83
N ASN A 42 6.11 14.05 -1.88
CA ASN A 42 7.53 14.34 -1.78
C ASN A 42 8.31 13.19 -1.08
N SER A 43 7.94 11.94 -1.42
CA SER A 43 8.54 10.71 -0.93
C SER A 43 9.20 9.93 -2.07
N GLY A 44 10.13 9.04 -1.72
CA GLY A 44 10.87 8.25 -2.70
C GLY A 44 9.96 7.35 -3.54
N VAL A 45 10.35 7.13 -4.79
CA VAL A 45 9.70 6.20 -5.75
C VAL A 45 10.64 5.12 -6.28
N LEU A 46 11.95 5.25 -6.06
CA LEU A 46 12.92 4.20 -6.36
C LEU A 46 13.88 4.03 -5.18
N PHE A 47 13.86 2.81 -4.65
CA PHE A 47 14.73 2.33 -3.59
C PHE A 47 15.53 1.14 -4.10
N VAL A 48 16.83 1.14 -3.81
CA VAL A 48 17.72 0.00 -4.09
C VAL A 48 17.46 -1.12 -3.09
N LYS A 49 17.61 -2.36 -3.53
CA LYS A 49 17.50 -3.53 -2.65
C LYS A 49 18.69 -3.66 -1.70
N ALA A 50 18.41 -4.19 -0.52
CA ALA A 50 19.40 -4.65 0.43
C ALA A 50 20.22 -5.80 -0.17
N THR A 51 21.47 -5.95 0.27
CA THR A 51 22.26 -7.15 -0.03
C THR A 51 22.03 -8.20 1.04
N GLU A 52 22.12 -9.48 0.69
CA GLU A 52 21.87 -10.60 1.59
C GLU A 52 23.19 -11.29 1.93
N ASN A 53 23.46 -11.48 3.23
CA ASN A 53 24.61 -12.25 3.71
C ASN A 53 24.36 -13.76 3.55
N GLU A 54 25.40 -14.58 3.63
CA GLU A 54 25.28 -16.05 3.57
C GLU A 54 24.34 -16.63 4.64
N ASP A 55 24.20 -15.95 5.78
CA ASP A 55 23.31 -16.35 6.87
C ASP A 55 21.86 -15.84 6.72
N GLY A 56 21.54 -15.19 5.60
CA GLY A 56 20.23 -14.67 5.26
C GLY A 56 19.90 -13.30 5.84
N SER A 57 20.78 -12.70 6.66
CA SER A 57 20.53 -11.35 7.17
C SER A 57 20.72 -10.30 6.08
N LEU A 58 19.91 -9.24 6.13
CA LEU A 58 19.92 -8.19 5.12
C LEU A 58 20.79 -7.00 5.54
N ASN A 59 21.57 -6.48 4.59
CA ASN A 59 22.32 -5.23 4.70
C ASN A 59 21.57 -4.14 3.91
N PRO A 60 20.79 -3.28 4.57
CA PRO A 60 20.03 -2.24 3.89
C PRO A 60 20.95 -1.27 3.15
N LYS A 61 20.54 -0.89 1.94
CA LYS A 61 21.27 0.02 1.05
C LYS A 61 20.41 1.23 0.71
N SER A 62 21.08 2.30 0.29
CA SER A 62 20.46 3.54 -0.19
C SER A 62 21.17 3.99 -1.48
N ILE A 63 20.67 5.05 -2.12
CA ILE A 63 21.29 5.63 -3.31
C ILE A 63 21.57 7.13 -3.16
N LYS A 64 22.65 7.57 -3.78
CA LYS A 64 23.00 8.98 -4.00
C LYS A 64 23.20 9.24 -5.48
N ASN A 65 23.02 10.51 -5.85
CA ASN A 65 23.27 11.02 -7.20
C ASN A 65 22.62 10.15 -8.30
N PRO A 66 21.32 9.79 -8.18
CA PRO A 66 20.62 9.15 -9.29
C PRO A 66 20.64 10.06 -10.52
N PHE A 67 20.88 9.46 -11.68
CA PHE A 67 20.86 10.14 -12.95
C PHE A 67 19.97 9.38 -13.93
N ILE A 68 18.92 10.04 -14.42
CA ILE A 68 17.99 9.47 -15.40
C ILE A 68 18.55 9.70 -16.81
N PHE A 69 18.51 8.66 -17.63
CA PHE A 69 18.91 8.72 -19.04
C PHE A 69 17.95 7.93 -19.93
N GLN A 70 17.92 8.27 -21.22
CA GLN A 70 17.07 7.59 -22.19
C GLN A 70 17.75 6.33 -22.73
N LEU A 71 16.98 5.25 -22.89
CA LEU A 71 17.46 4.05 -23.55
C LEU A 71 17.46 4.23 -25.08
N LYS A 72 18.30 3.44 -25.75
CA LYS A 72 18.28 3.29 -27.21
C LYS A 72 16.90 2.84 -27.72
N GLU A 73 16.29 1.93 -26.97
CA GLU A 73 14.93 1.44 -27.18
C GLU A 73 13.94 2.26 -26.33
N GLU A 74 12.69 1.82 -26.23
CA GLU A 74 11.72 2.48 -25.35
C GLU A 74 12.09 2.34 -23.87
N GLY A 75 11.81 3.41 -23.09
CA GLY A 75 12.02 3.45 -21.65
C GLY A 75 13.27 4.25 -21.24
N TYR A 76 13.61 4.10 -19.97
CA TYR A 76 14.59 4.93 -19.28
C TYR A 76 15.49 4.07 -18.40
N GLY A 77 16.73 4.51 -18.24
CA GLY A 77 17.65 3.97 -17.25
C GLY A 77 17.88 4.96 -16.11
N VAL A 78 18.25 4.44 -14.95
CA VAL A 78 18.75 5.22 -13.82
C VAL A 78 20.09 4.63 -13.39
N VAL A 79 21.14 5.44 -13.40
CA VAL A 79 22.42 5.10 -12.74
C VAL A 79 22.49 5.84 -11.42
N ALA A 80 22.99 5.21 -10.36
CA ALA A 80 23.17 5.88 -9.08
C ALA A 80 24.38 5.32 -8.32
N VAL A 81 24.94 6.11 -7.40
CA VAL A 81 25.93 5.64 -6.45
C VAL A 81 25.21 4.91 -5.33
N ARG A 82 25.51 3.62 -5.12
CA ARG A 82 24.95 2.86 -4.00
C ARG A 82 25.70 3.20 -2.72
N THR A 83 24.98 3.32 -1.62
CA THR A 83 25.53 3.61 -0.30
C THR A 83 25.00 2.62 0.73
N LYS A 84 25.56 2.65 1.93
CA LYS A 84 24.91 2.09 3.12
C LYS A 84 23.60 2.86 3.40
N ALA A 85 22.77 2.27 4.25
CA ALA A 85 21.47 2.82 4.65
C ALA A 85 21.52 4.28 5.12
N ASP A 86 22.58 4.67 5.82
CA ASP A 86 22.82 6.01 6.38
C ASP A 86 23.48 6.99 5.38
N GLY A 87 23.77 6.54 4.15
CA GLY A 87 24.44 7.32 3.13
C GLY A 87 25.96 7.23 3.15
N GLU A 88 26.57 6.49 4.08
CA GLU A 88 28.01 6.24 4.11
C GLU A 88 28.46 5.29 2.99
N ASP A 89 29.76 5.26 2.72
CA ASP A 89 30.35 4.43 1.68
C ASP A 89 30.00 2.95 1.85
N ASP A 90 29.55 2.33 0.76
CA ASP A 90 29.32 0.89 0.67
C ASP A 90 30.50 0.20 -0.02
N GLU A 91 31.33 -0.48 0.77
CA GLU A 91 32.52 -1.21 0.32
C GLU A 91 32.19 -2.24 -0.78
N GLU A 92 31.01 -2.86 -0.74
CA GLU A 92 30.57 -3.83 -1.77
C GLU A 92 30.37 -3.17 -3.14
N SER A 93 30.16 -1.86 -3.19
CA SER A 93 29.94 -1.08 -4.41
C SER A 93 31.12 -0.17 -4.76
N ARG A 94 32.26 -0.31 -4.09
CA ARG A 94 33.47 0.46 -4.42
C ARG A 94 33.79 0.28 -5.91
N GLY A 95 34.04 1.38 -6.61
CA GLY A 95 34.33 1.34 -8.04
C GLY A 95 33.13 1.12 -8.95
N CYS A 96 31.94 0.96 -8.37
CA CYS A 96 30.72 0.59 -9.09
C CYS A 96 29.62 1.64 -8.91
N VAL A 97 28.68 1.61 -9.85
CA VAL A 97 27.36 2.27 -9.73
C VAL A 97 26.28 1.21 -9.83
N VAL A 98 25.08 1.47 -9.32
CA VAL A 98 23.92 0.60 -9.52
C VAL A 98 23.10 1.09 -10.71
N LEU A 99 22.56 0.15 -11.49
CA LEU A 99 21.80 0.42 -12.70
C LEU A 99 20.36 -0.13 -12.57
N PHE A 100 19.40 0.71 -12.93
CA PHE A 100 17.97 0.38 -12.99
C PHE A 100 17.40 0.67 -14.37
N PHE A 101 16.33 -0.02 -14.73
CA PHE A 101 15.51 0.30 -15.91
C PHE A 101 14.05 0.45 -15.54
N THR A 102 13.37 1.31 -16.27
CA THR A 102 11.94 1.52 -16.12
C THR A 102 11.32 1.89 -17.46
N LYS A 103 10.04 1.53 -17.64
CA LYS A 103 9.26 1.96 -18.80
C LYS A 103 8.57 3.29 -18.54
N ASP A 104 8.11 3.52 -17.31
CA ASP A 104 7.20 4.62 -16.97
C ASP A 104 7.43 5.23 -15.58
N PHE A 105 8.54 4.90 -14.90
CA PHE A 105 8.91 5.37 -13.56
C PHE A 105 7.96 4.96 -12.41
N LEU A 106 7.07 4.00 -12.64
CA LEU A 106 6.20 3.43 -11.61
C LEU A 106 6.70 2.07 -11.11
N GLU A 107 7.39 1.32 -11.98
CA GLU A 107 8.05 0.05 -11.66
C GLU A 107 9.49 0.05 -12.17
N TYR A 108 10.38 -0.61 -11.43
CA TYR A 108 11.82 -0.59 -11.71
C TYR A 108 12.42 -2.00 -11.72
N GLU A 109 13.17 -2.30 -12.77
CA GLU A 109 14.06 -3.46 -12.85
C GLU A 109 15.43 -3.04 -12.30
N GLU A 110 15.84 -3.59 -11.16
CA GLU A 110 17.21 -3.43 -10.66
C GLU A 110 18.13 -4.47 -11.32
N LEU A 111 19.07 -4.01 -12.16
CA LEU A 111 20.05 -4.89 -12.83
C LEU A 111 21.26 -5.21 -11.94
N GLY A 112 21.58 -4.32 -11.00
CA GLY A 112 22.67 -4.45 -10.03
C GLY A 112 23.90 -3.61 -10.35
N LEU A 113 25.05 -3.98 -9.77
CA LEU A 113 26.28 -3.20 -9.86
C LEU A 113 26.91 -3.24 -11.26
N PHE A 114 27.42 -2.09 -11.69
CA PHE A 114 28.19 -1.84 -12.90
C PHE A 114 29.55 -1.24 -12.51
N HIS A 115 30.60 -2.02 -12.69
CA HIS A 115 31.97 -1.62 -12.38
C HIS A 115 32.52 -0.62 -13.41
N LEU A 116 33.04 0.51 -12.93
CA LEU A 116 33.61 1.58 -13.74
C LEU A 116 35.11 1.74 -13.48
N GLU A 117 35.55 1.57 -12.24
CA GLU A 117 36.93 1.81 -11.80
C GLU A 117 37.23 1.19 -10.42
N GLU A 118 38.39 1.50 -9.83
CA GLU A 118 38.82 0.92 -8.53
C GLU A 118 38.55 1.83 -7.32
N GLN A 119 38.36 3.14 -7.53
CA GLN A 119 38.06 4.09 -6.45
C GLN A 119 36.54 4.31 -6.32
N TYR A 120 36.10 4.77 -5.15
CA TYR A 120 34.73 5.20 -4.94
C TYR A 120 34.28 6.22 -5.99
N VAL A 121 33.12 5.95 -6.59
CA VAL A 121 32.46 6.86 -7.53
C VAL A 121 31.61 7.83 -6.71
N GLU A 122 31.82 9.13 -6.92
CA GLU A 122 31.09 10.21 -6.25
C GLU A 122 29.93 10.73 -7.12
N GLU A 123 30.17 10.89 -8.42
CA GLU A 123 29.17 11.38 -9.38
C GLU A 123 29.16 10.47 -10.61
N VAL A 124 27.97 10.19 -11.17
CA VAL A 124 27.82 9.41 -12.40
C VAL A 124 26.72 10.00 -13.27
N ILE A 125 26.99 10.02 -14.57
CA ILE A 125 26.10 10.47 -15.63
C ILE A 125 26.15 9.42 -16.74
N CYS A 126 25.00 9.15 -17.35
CA CYS A 126 24.92 8.27 -18.51
C CYS A 126 24.08 8.97 -19.58
N GLU A 127 24.51 8.93 -20.84
CA GLU A 127 23.76 9.49 -21.96
C GLU A 127 23.82 8.54 -23.15
N PHE A 128 22.80 8.56 -24.00
CA PHE A 128 22.81 7.82 -25.26
C PHE A 128 23.11 8.78 -26.41
N GLU A 129 24.28 8.65 -27.02
CA GLU A 129 24.80 9.51 -28.09
C GLU A 129 25.41 8.65 -29.20
N GLU A 130 25.18 8.99 -30.47
CA GLU A 130 25.84 8.35 -31.63
C GLU A 130 25.83 6.80 -31.61
N GLU A 131 24.68 6.19 -31.28
CA GLU A 131 24.50 4.73 -31.18
C GLU A 131 25.23 4.03 -30.02
N CYS A 132 25.77 4.78 -29.05
CA CYS A 132 26.41 4.22 -27.85
C CYS A 132 25.98 4.95 -26.58
N TYR A 133 26.14 4.27 -25.44
CA TYR A 133 25.99 4.87 -24.13
C TYR A 133 27.32 5.45 -23.69
N ILE A 134 27.33 6.73 -23.34
CA ILE A 134 28.46 7.46 -22.80
C ILE A 134 28.29 7.56 -21.29
N VAL A 135 29.15 6.88 -20.54
CA VAL A 135 29.13 6.89 -19.08
C VAL A 135 30.26 7.80 -18.62
N ARG A 136 29.93 8.88 -17.91
CA ARG A 136 30.90 9.82 -17.35
C ARG A 136 30.80 9.78 -15.83
N TRP A 137 31.92 9.77 -15.15
CA TRP A 137 31.92 9.71 -13.70
C TRP A 137 33.09 10.46 -13.09
N LYS A 138 32.94 10.83 -11.83
CA LYS A 138 33.99 11.42 -11.00
C LYS A 138 34.19 10.55 -9.78
N ASN A 139 35.44 10.23 -9.48
CA ASN A 139 35.79 9.46 -8.31
C ASN A 139 36.17 10.34 -7.11
N ARG A 140 36.38 9.71 -5.97
CA ARG A 140 36.71 10.37 -4.70
C ARG A 140 38.01 11.16 -4.72
N ASP A 141 38.93 10.84 -5.62
CA ASP A 141 40.17 11.59 -5.82
C ASP A 141 39.97 12.82 -6.73
N GLY A 142 38.73 13.07 -7.19
CA GLY A 142 38.36 14.17 -8.08
C GLY A 142 38.69 13.89 -9.55
N ILE A 143 39.09 12.67 -9.89
CA ILE A 143 39.41 12.28 -11.26
C ILE A 143 38.11 12.05 -12.02
N CYS A 144 37.97 12.72 -13.16
CA CYS A 144 36.84 12.53 -14.06
C CYS A 144 37.25 11.61 -15.22
N SER A 145 36.39 10.64 -15.52
CA SER A 145 36.61 9.64 -16.56
C SER A 145 35.36 9.48 -17.41
N VAL A 146 35.54 8.98 -18.63
CA VAL A 146 34.47 8.59 -19.54
C VAL A 146 34.73 7.22 -20.10
N GLY A 147 33.67 6.44 -20.22
CA GLY A 147 33.67 5.21 -20.97
C GLY A 147 32.48 5.14 -21.91
N GLN A 148 32.57 4.23 -22.86
CA GLN A 148 31.52 4.02 -23.85
C GLN A 148 31.10 2.55 -23.84
N THR A 149 29.83 2.28 -24.08
CA THR A 149 29.35 0.93 -24.33
C THR A 149 28.22 0.92 -25.34
N SER A 150 28.25 -0.02 -26.26
CA SER A 150 27.13 -0.24 -27.19
C SER A 150 25.88 -0.84 -26.52
N ASP A 151 26.03 -1.46 -25.35
CA ASP A 151 24.96 -2.14 -24.63
C ASP A 151 25.12 -2.00 -23.12
N ILE A 152 24.43 -1.02 -22.55
CA ILE A 152 24.47 -0.72 -21.12
C ILE A 152 23.99 -1.88 -20.23
N ARG A 153 23.19 -2.83 -20.76
CA ARG A 153 22.73 -4.00 -20.00
C ARG A 153 23.85 -5.01 -19.73
N LYS A 154 24.95 -4.97 -20.51
CA LYS A 154 26.13 -5.80 -20.25
C LYS A 154 26.91 -5.35 -19.03
N ARG A 155 26.76 -4.08 -18.61
CA ARG A 155 27.51 -3.48 -17.51
C ARG A 155 29.03 -3.62 -17.71
N ASP A 156 29.45 -3.36 -18.94
CA ASP A 156 30.85 -3.38 -19.35
C ASP A 156 31.11 -2.22 -20.30
N LEU A 157 32.34 -1.70 -20.28
CA LEU A 157 32.78 -0.55 -21.06
C LEU A 157 33.74 -1.00 -22.16
N ASP A 158 33.48 -0.59 -23.39
CA ASP A 158 34.31 -0.88 -24.56
C ASP A 158 35.65 -0.11 -24.51
N SER A 159 35.67 1.06 -23.89
CA SER A 159 36.88 1.87 -23.65
C SER A 159 36.70 2.83 -22.48
N VAL A 160 37.80 3.26 -21.87
CA VAL A 160 37.83 4.26 -20.77
C VAL A 160 38.94 5.28 -21.02
N VAL A 161 38.63 6.57 -20.88
CA VAL A 161 39.55 7.70 -21.07
C VAL A 161 39.33 8.75 -19.98
N MET A 162 40.39 9.39 -19.53
CA MET A 162 40.33 10.52 -18.58
C MET A 162 39.72 11.77 -19.24
N MET A 163 38.98 12.58 -18.49
CA MET A 163 38.39 13.84 -18.96
C MET A 163 38.45 14.97 -17.93
N THR A 164 37.95 16.15 -18.30
CA THR A 164 37.85 17.33 -17.42
C THR A 164 36.49 17.41 -16.73
N GLU A 165 36.46 18.03 -15.55
CA GLU A 165 35.24 18.24 -14.76
C GLU A 165 34.19 19.11 -15.49
N GLU A 166 34.63 20.13 -16.24
CA GLU A 166 33.73 20.93 -17.10
C GLU A 166 32.98 20.05 -18.13
N THR A 167 33.60 18.96 -18.58
CA THR A 167 32.99 18.05 -19.56
C THR A 167 32.00 17.09 -18.90
N LEU A 168 32.17 16.77 -17.62
CA LEU A 168 31.23 15.96 -16.83
C LEU A 168 29.90 16.69 -16.64
N GLN A 169 29.95 17.96 -16.23
CA GLN A 169 28.72 18.71 -15.86
C GLN A 169 27.99 19.35 -17.05
N LYS A 170 28.60 19.38 -18.24
CA LYS A 170 28.05 20.10 -19.40
C LYS A 170 26.65 19.66 -19.81
N SER A 171 26.30 18.39 -19.59
CA SER A 171 25.00 17.82 -19.97
C SER A 171 23.97 17.81 -18.86
N VAL A 172 24.34 18.18 -17.62
CA VAL A 172 23.39 18.16 -16.50
C VAL A 172 22.47 19.37 -16.59
N ILE A 173 21.19 19.12 -16.84
CA ILE A 173 20.16 20.16 -16.82
C ILE A 173 19.48 20.16 -15.46
N LEU A 174 19.49 21.31 -14.79
CA LEU A 174 18.83 21.54 -13.51
C LEU A 174 17.83 22.69 -13.62
N PRO A 175 16.75 22.68 -12.82
CA PRO A 175 15.82 23.80 -12.77
C PRO A 175 16.49 25.02 -12.15
N LYS A 176 16.14 26.22 -12.64
CA LYS A 176 16.72 27.47 -12.13
C LYS A 176 16.15 27.91 -10.79
N ASN A 177 14.83 27.73 -10.61
CA ASN A 177 14.06 28.31 -9.51
C ASN A 177 13.08 27.31 -8.87
N ALA A 178 13.32 26.00 -9.00
CA ALA A 178 12.44 25.02 -8.37
C ALA A 178 12.61 25.04 -6.84
N GLU A 179 11.49 25.16 -6.12
CA GLU A 179 11.45 25.14 -4.66
C GLU A 179 10.69 23.88 -4.18
N ILE A 180 11.44 22.81 -3.92
CA ILE A 180 10.90 21.58 -3.33
C ILE A 180 11.58 21.36 -1.98
N GLU A 181 10.77 21.21 -0.93
CA GLU A 181 11.25 21.11 0.44
C GLU A 181 12.25 19.97 0.64
N GLY A 182 13.48 20.33 1.02
CA GLY A 182 14.56 19.41 1.33
C GLY A 182 15.18 18.72 0.11
N ALA A 183 14.81 19.09 -1.11
CA ALA A 183 15.31 18.44 -2.32
C ALA A 183 16.80 18.75 -2.60
N VAL A 184 17.47 17.77 -3.19
CA VAL A 184 18.83 17.82 -3.76
C VAL A 184 18.71 17.35 -5.20
N PHE A 185 18.69 18.31 -6.14
CA PHE A 185 18.43 18.05 -7.55
C PHE A 185 19.61 17.39 -8.25
N HIS A 186 19.33 16.42 -9.14
CA HIS A 186 20.37 15.67 -9.86
C HIS A 186 20.31 15.87 -11.37
N ASN A 187 19.18 15.56 -12.01
CA ASN A 187 18.96 15.98 -13.40
C ASN A 187 17.48 16.10 -13.77
N MET A 188 17.23 16.83 -14.85
CA MET A 188 15.93 17.00 -15.47
C MET A 188 15.97 16.48 -16.90
N ILE A 189 14.92 15.75 -17.30
CA ILE A 189 14.75 15.28 -18.67
C ILE A 189 13.41 15.75 -19.25
N GLU A 190 13.34 15.85 -20.57
CA GLU A 190 12.07 16.02 -21.26
C GLU A 190 11.34 14.67 -21.36
N ILE A 191 10.04 14.67 -21.08
CA ILE A 191 9.19 13.49 -21.21
C ILE A 191 7.94 13.77 -22.06
N PRO A 192 7.39 12.73 -22.71
CA PRO A 192 6.11 12.83 -23.40
C PRO A 192 4.97 13.21 -22.46
N GLU A 193 3.99 13.96 -22.97
CA GLU A 193 2.80 14.41 -22.23
C GLU A 193 1.99 13.23 -21.66
N ASN A 194 1.82 12.16 -22.43
CA ASN A 194 1.10 10.96 -21.96
C ASN A 194 1.81 10.27 -20.78
N LEU A 195 3.14 10.34 -20.70
CA LEU A 195 3.89 9.81 -19.56
C LEU A 195 3.75 10.73 -18.34
N ALA A 196 3.84 12.04 -18.54
CA ALA A 196 3.64 13.02 -17.47
C ALA A 196 2.25 12.89 -16.85
N GLU A 197 1.19 12.87 -17.67
CA GLU A 197 -0.17 12.65 -17.21
C GLU A 197 -0.33 11.33 -16.46
N ARG A 198 0.30 10.24 -16.94
CA ARG A 198 0.26 8.94 -16.26
C ARG A 198 0.88 9.03 -14.87
N LEU A 199 2.04 9.68 -14.75
CA LEU A 199 2.71 9.87 -13.46
C LEU A 199 1.89 10.71 -12.49
N GLU A 200 1.28 11.79 -12.95
CA GLU A 200 0.37 12.59 -12.13
C GLU A 200 -0.83 11.77 -11.64
N LYS A 201 -1.47 11.01 -12.54
CA LYS A 201 -2.62 10.14 -12.23
C LYS A 201 -2.29 9.02 -11.25
N LYS A 202 -1.02 8.61 -11.17
CA LYS A 202 -0.54 7.46 -10.37
C LYS A 202 0.16 7.85 -9.07
N LEU A 203 0.75 9.03 -9.00
CA LEU A 203 1.59 9.48 -7.87
C LEU A 203 1.06 10.72 -7.16
N LEU A 204 0.00 11.37 -7.66
CA LEU A 204 -0.75 12.37 -6.92
C LEU A 204 -2.05 11.76 -6.45
N THR A 205 -2.37 11.96 -5.16
CA THR A 205 -3.68 11.57 -4.64
C THR A 205 -4.77 12.25 -5.47
N PRO A 206 -5.79 11.53 -5.94
CA PRO A 206 -6.84 12.15 -6.73
C PRO A 206 -7.65 13.16 -5.89
N MET A 207 -8.38 14.03 -6.57
CA MET A 207 -9.40 14.88 -5.96
C MET A 207 -10.66 14.87 -6.80
N ASN A 208 -11.81 15.03 -6.16
CA ASN A 208 -13.07 15.10 -6.84
C ASN A 208 -13.17 16.36 -7.72
N THR A 209 -13.33 16.15 -9.03
CA THR A 209 -13.37 17.19 -10.06
C THR A 209 -14.78 17.45 -10.58
N GLY A 210 -15.75 16.56 -10.32
CA GLY A 210 -17.12 16.74 -10.77
C GLY A 210 -18.10 15.73 -10.18
N MET A 211 -19.38 16.00 -10.38
CA MET A 211 -20.47 15.08 -10.09
C MET A 211 -21.52 15.21 -11.19
N SER A 212 -22.02 14.08 -11.67
CA SER A 212 -23.12 14.03 -12.63
C SER A 212 -24.26 13.16 -12.14
N PHE A 213 -25.48 13.62 -12.39
CA PHE A 213 -26.73 12.94 -12.07
C PHE A 213 -27.76 13.24 -13.17
N PRO A 214 -28.68 12.31 -13.51
CA PRO A 214 -29.69 12.57 -14.53
C PRO A 214 -30.54 13.82 -14.23
N LYS A 215 -30.73 14.70 -15.23
CA LYS A 215 -31.58 15.91 -15.11
C LYS A 215 -33.05 15.59 -14.82
N GLN A 216 -33.48 14.40 -15.21
CA GLN A 216 -34.81 13.88 -14.93
C GLN A 216 -34.73 12.37 -14.70
N VAL A 217 -35.46 11.86 -13.72
CA VAL A 217 -35.61 10.44 -13.40
C VAL A 217 -37.09 10.07 -13.33
N ILE A 218 -37.41 8.80 -13.60
CA ILE A 218 -38.76 8.27 -13.49
C ILE A 218 -38.71 7.17 -12.42
N ALA A 219 -39.52 7.32 -11.37
CA ALA A 219 -39.61 6.35 -10.29
C ALA A 219 -40.99 6.42 -9.64
N SER A 220 -41.54 5.26 -9.29
CA SER A 220 -42.82 5.12 -8.61
C SER A 220 -42.68 4.97 -7.08
N SER A 221 -41.45 4.80 -6.59
CA SER A 221 -41.14 4.63 -5.16
C SER A 221 -39.73 5.12 -4.81
N ARG A 222 -39.46 5.28 -3.51
CA ARG A 222 -38.10 5.57 -3.00
C ARG A 222 -37.10 4.51 -3.43
N SER A 223 -37.49 3.24 -3.38
CA SER A 223 -36.61 2.13 -3.75
C SER A 223 -36.18 2.20 -5.22
N GLU A 224 -37.11 2.53 -6.13
CA GLU A 224 -36.76 2.76 -7.55
C GLU A 224 -35.90 4.00 -7.75
N LEU A 225 -36.19 5.09 -7.03
CA LEU A 225 -35.39 6.30 -7.09
C LEU A 225 -33.95 6.07 -6.60
N ASN A 226 -33.77 5.27 -5.56
CA ASN A 226 -32.46 4.96 -4.98
C ASN A 226 -31.60 4.08 -5.91
N GLN A 227 -32.16 3.51 -6.99
CA GLN A 227 -31.37 2.83 -8.03
C GLN A 227 -30.60 3.81 -8.93
N PHE A 228 -30.96 5.11 -8.91
CA PHE A 228 -30.21 6.14 -9.61
C PHE A 228 -29.07 6.63 -8.71
N LEU A 229 -27.84 6.34 -9.12
CA LEU A 229 -26.62 6.72 -8.40
C LEU A 229 -25.98 7.98 -9.01
N ALA A 230 -25.35 8.78 -8.17
CA ALA A 230 -24.52 9.89 -8.60
C ALA A 230 -23.15 9.38 -9.06
N MET A 231 -22.68 9.88 -10.21
CA MET A 231 -21.35 9.54 -10.73
C MET A 231 -20.39 10.67 -10.36
N VAL A 232 -19.49 10.39 -9.43
CA VAL A 232 -18.48 11.32 -8.91
C VAL A 232 -17.18 11.08 -9.66
N SER A 233 -16.62 12.12 -10.29
CA SER A 233 -15.41 12.05 -11.12
C SER A 233 -14.20 12.61 -10.39
N TYR A 234 -13.02 12.08 -10.71
CA TYR A 234 -11.76 12.43 -10.06
C TYR A 234 -10.74 13.00 -11.05
N SER A 235 -9.72 13.68 -10.52
CA SER A 235 -8.64 14.30 -11.30
C SER A 235 -7.78 13.30 -12.07
N ASP A 236 -7.79 12.04 -11.67
CA ASP A 236 -7.10 10.97 -12.39
C ASP A 236 -7.89 10.44 -13.60
N GLY A 237 -9.13 10.89 -13.79
CA GLY A 237 -10.06 10.45 -14.84
C GLY A 237 -10.97 9.29 -14.44
N THR A 238 -10.80 8.75 -13.24
CA THR A 238 -11.69 7.70 -12.70
C THR A 238 -13.02 8.28 -12.20
N PHE A 239 -13.96 7.40 -11.89
CA PHE A 239 -15.22 7.77 -11.28
C PHE A 239 -15.71 6.68 -10.32
N VAL A 240 -16.55 7.08 -9.36
CA VAL A 240 -17.25 6.16 -8.46
C VAL A 240 -18.73 6.49 -8.45
N GLN A 241 -19.56 5.46 -8.30
CA GLN A 241 -21.00 5.62 -8.10
C GLN A 241 -21.29 5.74 -6.60
N LYS A 242 -22.08 6.74 -6.21
CA LYS A 242 -22.51 6.93 -4.82
C LYS A 242 -24.02 7.10 -4.76
N ARG A 243 -24.65 6.56 -3.71
CA ARG A 243 -26.07 6.79 -3.44
C ARG A 243 -26.35 8.26 -3.17
N VAL A 244 -27.64 8.62 -3.20
CA VAL A 244 -28.11 9.98 -2.96
C VAL A 244 -29.04 9.99 -1.74
N ASP A 245 -28.69 10.79 -0.74
CA ASP A 245 -29.50 11.07 0.42
C ASP A 245 -30.52 12.16 0.07
N TRP A 246 -31.75 11.74 -0.21
CA TRP A 246 -32.82 12.61 -0.70
C TRP A 246 -33.51 13.41 0.43
N GLU A 247 -33.72 14.70 0.22
CA GLU A 247 -34.22 15.65 1.22
C GLU A 247 -35.72 15.95 1.05
N PHE A 248 -36.56 14.92 0.97
CA PHE A 248 -38.04 15.07 0.85
C PHE A 248 -38.80 13.86 1.42
N SER A 249 -40.11 14.02 1.69
CA SER A 249 -41.00 12.95 2.20
C SER A 249 -41.48 12.00 1.09
N ASP A 250 -41.62 10.71 1.43
CA ASP A 250 -42.18 9.67 0.54
C ASP A 250 -43.62 9.94 0.09
N ASP A 251 -44.32 10.91 0.69
CA ASP A 251 -45.66 11.34 0.27
C ASP A 251 -45.71 11.79 -1.19
N ILE A 252 -44.58 12.22 -1.76
CA ILE A 252 -44.47 12.63 -3.16
C ILE A 252 -44.86 11.51 -4.13
N PHE A 253 -44.67 10.24 -3.75
CA PHE A 253 -45.00 9.08 -4.58
C PHE A 253 -46.50 8.75 -4.59
N ARG A 254 -47.32 9.44 -3.78
CA ARG A 254 -48.77 9.22 -3.70
C ARG A 254 -49.53 9.78 -4.89
N GLU A 255 -48.98 10.77 -5.59
CA GLU A 255 -49.62 11.40 -6.74
C GLU A 255 -48.68 11.35 -7.95
N GLU A 256 -49.23 11.04 -9.12
CA GLU A 256 -48.47 11.13 -10.36
C GLU A 256 -48.19 12.60 -10.68
N GLY A 257 -46.98 12.92 -11.11
CA GLY A 257 -46.59 14.30 -11.30
C GLY A 257 -45.12 14.50 -11.62
N ARG A 258 -44.74 15.76 -11.84
CA ARG A 258 -43.35 16.18 -12.04
C ARG A 258 -42.94 17.07 -10.88
N TYR A 259 -41.91 16.67 -10.17
CA TYR A 259 -41.47 17.33 -8.95
C TYR A 259 -39.99 17.67 -9.05
N ARG A 260 -39.62 18.89 -8.65
CA ARG A 260 -38.21 19.23 -8.45
C ARG A 260 -37.80 18.73 -7.07
N ILE A 261 -36.81 17.86 -7.02
CA ILE A 261 -36.31 17.26 -5.78
C ILE A 261 -34.83 17.61 -5.59
N GLN A 262 -34.42 17.61 -4.33
CA GLN A 262 -33.05 17.87 -3.91
C GLN A 262 -32.55 16.69 -3.08
N GLY A 263 -31.24 16.46 -3.14
CA GLY A 263 -30.56 15.46 -2.35
C GLY A 263 -29.08 15.80 -2.22
N LYS A 264 -28.37 14.98 -1.45
CA LYS A 264 -26.92 15.05 -1.31
C LYS A 264 -26.30 13.74 -1.77
N VAL A 265 -25.17 13.83 -2.46
CA VAL A 265 -24.32 12.66 -2.68
C VAL A 265 -23.91 12.15 -1.31
N HIS A 266 -24.14 10.86 -1.08
CA HIS A 266 -23.84 10.23 0.18
C HIS A 266 -22.32 10.09 0.37
N GLN A 267 -21.86 10.34 1.59
CA GLN A 267 -20.48 10.13 2.01
C GLN A 267 -20.47 9.91 3.52
N ASP A 268 -20.04 8.72 3.95
CA ASP A 268 -19.72 8.48 5.35
C ASP A 268 -18.44 9.22 5.74
N ASN A 269 -18.39 9.70 7.00
CA ASN A 269 -17.27 10.47 7.53
C ASN A 269 -16.72 9.78 8.78
N TYR A 270 -15.41 9.58 8.80
CA TYR A 270 -14.68 8.82 9.80
C TYR A 270 -13.48 9.62 10.29
N LEU A 271 -13.71 10.44 11.30
CA LEU A 271 -12.63 11.20 11.92
C LEU A 271 -11.64 10.24 12.59
N PHE A 272 -10.36 10.37 12.24
CA PHE A 272 -9.31 9.64 12.91
C PHE A 272 -9.09 10.18 14.34
N PRO A 273 -9.14 9.33 15.38
CA PRO A 273 -9.26 7.88 15.36
C PRO A 273 -10.72 7.45 15.54
N ILE A 274 -11.11 6.36 14.88
CA ILE A 274 -12.43 5.75 15.11
C ILE A 274 -12.48 4.91 16.39
N ALA A 275 -11.32 4.44 16.86
CA ALA A 275 -11.19 3.73 18.13
C ALA A 275 -9.77 3.91 18.70
N GLU A 276 -9.66 4.58 19.84
CA GLU A 276 -8.40 4.78 20.54
C GLU A 276 -7.87 3.49 21.17
N ASN A 277 -6.55 3.29 21.17
CA ASN A 277 -5.89 2.10 21.74
C ASN A 277 -6.43 0.77 21.16
N ARG A 278 -6.82 0.81 19.88
CA ARG A 278 -7.21 -0.34 19.08
C ARG A 278 -6.27 -0.39 17.89
N ALA A 279 -5.30 -1.31 17.96
CA ALA A 279 -4.37 -1.56 16.87
C ALA A 279 -4.88 -2.71 15.99
N ASP A 280 -4.28 -2.87 14.81
CA ASP A 280 -4.55 -3.99 13.89
C ASP A 280 -6.05 -4.22 13.61
N PRO A 281 -6.79 -3.17 13.18
CA PRO A 281 -8.25 -3.27 13.09
C PRO A 281 -8.71 -4.07 11.88
N CYS A 282 -9.62 -5.02 12.13
CA CYS A 282 -10.34 -5.75 11.11
C CYS A 282 -11.84 -5.49 11.24
N ILE A 283 -12.49 -5.11 10.12
CA ILE A 283 -13.94 -5.15 10.01
C ILE A 283 -14.33 -6.30 9.09
N GLY A 284 -15.14 -7.22 9.59
CA GLY A 284 -15.72 -8.33 8.84
C GLY A 284 -17.22 -8.15 8.63
N ARG A 285 -17.78 -8.80 7.60
CA ARG A 285 -19.22 -8.90 7.39
C ARG A 285 -19.67 -10.34 7.56
N TRP A 286 -20.72 -10.56 8.35
CA TRP A 286 -21.27 -11.89 8.58
C TRP A 286 -22.79 -11.82 8.78
N ASN A 287 -23.55 -12.68 8.09
CA ASN A 287 -25.01 -12.76 8.17
C ASN A 287 -25.73 -11.39 8.09
N GLY A 288 -25.26 -10.51 7.21
CA GLY A 288 -25.88 -9.21 6.94
C GLY A 288 -25.48 -8.08 7.91
N LYS A 289 -24.61 -8.33 8.88
CA LYS A 289 -24.08 -7.34 9.83
C LYS A 289 -22.59 -7.13 9.68
N TYR A 290 -22.08 -6.03 10.22
CA TYR A 290 -20.65 -5.74 10.34
C TYR A 290 -20.16 -6.01 11.76
N TYR A 291 -18.90 -6.43 11.84
CA TYR A 291 -18.21 -6.74 13.09
C TYR A 291 -16.84 -6.08 13.10
N PHE A 292 -16.51 -5.37 14.18
CA PHE A 292 -15.18 -4.79 14.38
C PHE A 292 -14.44 -5.56 15.47
N ILE A 293 -13.17 -5.86 15.21
CA ILE A 293 -12.24 -6.49 16.14
C ILE A 293 -10.84 -5.89 15.93
N ALA A 294 -10.04 -5.84 16.99
CA ALA A 294 -8.72 -5.20 16.99
C ALA A 294 -7.88 -5.70 18.17
N THR A 295 -6.56 -5.52 18.09
CA THR A 295 -5.64 -5.65 19.23
C THR A 295 -5.95 -4.58 20.27
N ASN A 296 -6.10 -4.97 21.54
CA ASN A 296 -6.37 -4.06 22.64
C ASN A 296 -5.09 -3.53 23.29
N ASP A 297 -4.54 -2.43 22.77
CA ASP A 297 -3.34 -1.80 23.35
C ASP A 297 -3.62 -1.22 24.75
N ALA A 298 -4.88 -0.96 25.12
CA ALA A 298 -5.24 -0.32 26.39
C ALA A 298 -5.00 -1.20 27.62
N ASP A 299 -4.97 -2.52 27.46
CA ASP A 299 -4.77 -3.47 28.56
C ASP A 299 -3.47 -4.29 28.44
N GLY A 300 -2.58 -3.86 27.54
CA GLY A 300 -1.36 -4.60 27.23
C GLY A 300 -1.63 -5.89 26.45
N ASN A 301 -2.66 -5.88 25.61
CA ASN A 301 -2.94 -6.89 24.59
C ASN A 301 -3.43 -8.21 25.22
N ARG A 302 -4.23 -8.11 26.28
CA ARG A 302 -4.68 -9.25 27.10
C ARG A 302 -6.09 -9.72 26.81
N THR A 303 -6.86 -8.97 26.01
CA THR A 303 -8.25 -9.25 25.71
C THR A 303 -8.60 -8.93 24.25
N LEU A 304 -9.58 -9.64 23.71
CA LEU A 304 -10.20 -9.37 22.42
C LEU A 304 -11.69 -9.08 22.59
N TYR A 305 -12.13 -7.94 22.05
CA TYR A 305 -13.53 -7.49 22.06
C TYR A 305 -14.07 -7.41 20.64
N ILE A 306 -15.35 -7.73 20.47
CA ILE A 306 -16.09 -7.55 19.22
C ILE A 306 -17.16 -6.47 19.40
N ARG A 307 -17.32 -5.60 18.40
CA ARG A 307 -18.51 -4.75 18.21
C ARG A 307 -19.35 -5.30 17.06
N GLU A 308 -20.67 -5.10 17.11
CA GLU A 308 -21.62 -5.51 16.06
C GLU A 308 -22.53 -4.33 15.72
N ALA A 309 -22.79 -4.10 14.43
CA ALA A 309 -23.84 -3.18 13.97
C ALA A 309 -24.35 -3.55 12.57
N ASP A 310 -25.44 -2.92 12.13
CA ASP A 310 -26.01 -3.15 10.80
C ASP A 310 -25.26 -2.34 9.72
N THR A 311 -24.55 -1.29 10.11
CA THR A 311 -23.73 -0.44 9.23
C THR A 311 -22.36 -0.12 9.83
N ILE A 312 -21.37 0.23 9.00
CA ILE A 312 -20.03 0.62 9.47
C ILE A 312 -20.06 1.89 10.35
N PRO A 313 -20.82 2.97 10.03
CA PRO A 313 -20.92 4.12 10.93
C PRO A 313 -21.46 3.79 12.33
N GLU A 314 -22.40 2.86 12.44
CA GLU A 314 -22.94 2.45 13.73
C GLU A 314 -21.93 1.63 14.57
N LEU A 315 -20.99 0.92 13.93
CA LEU A 315 -19.92 0.18 14.62
C LEU A 315 -19.02 1.07 15.49
N LEU A 316 -18.84 2.33 15.12
CA LEU A 316 -17.92 3.25 15.81
C LEU A 316 -18.34 3.49 17.26
N THR A 317 -19.64 3.41 17.54
CA THR A 317 -20.23 3.63 18.88
C THR A 317 -20.86 2.38 19.48
N ALA A 318 -20.81 1.24 18.77
CA ALA A 318 -21.37 -0.02 19.25
C ALA A 318 -20.63 -0.54 20.49
N GLU A 319 -21.36 -1.27 21.33
CA GLU A 319 -20.83 -1.87 22.57
C GLU A 319 -19.74 -2.92 22.26
N GLU A 320 -18.64 -2.86 23.01
CA GLU A 320 -17.59 -3.88 22.99
C GLU A 320 -17.97 -5.08 23.86
N LYS A 321 -17.96 -6.27 23.26
CA LYS A 321 -18.27 -7.53 23.93
C LYS A 321 -17.05 -8.43 23.96
N LEU A 322 -16.62 -8.82 25.15
CA LEU A 322 -15.46 -9.67 25.37
C LEU A 322 -15.69 -11.06 24.77
N ILE A 323 -14.79 -11.52 23.90
CA ILE A 323 -14.85 -12.85 23.30
C ILE A 323 -13.68 -13.77 23.70
N LEU A 324 -12.54 -13.19 24.10
CA LEU A 324 -11.36 -13.95 24.51
C LEU A 324 -10.50 -13.11 25.46
N ASP A 325 -9.92 -13.76 26.46
CA ASP A 325 -8.90 -13.18 27.33
C ASP A 325 -7.79 -14.21 27.62
N CYS A 326 -6.63 -13.72 28.06
CA CYS A 326 -5.47 -14.57 28.38
C CYS A 326 -5.69 -15.50 29.59
N GLU A 327 -6.79 -15.36 30.33
CA GLU A 327 -7.12 -16.23 31.47
C GLU A 327 -8.02 -17.41 31.06
N THR A 328 -8.59 -17.36 29.87
CA THR A 328 -9.57 -18.33 29.37
C THR A 328 -8.93 -19.70 29.13
N TYR A 329 -7.72 -19.74 28.54
CA TYR A 329 -7.02 -21.00 28.27
C TYR A 329 -5.51 -20.90 28.52
N PRO A 330 -4.86 -21.97 29.06
CA PRO A 330 -3.42 -21.95 29.37
C PRO A 330 -2.49 -21.68 28.16
N GLU A 331 -2.90 -22.04 26.95
CA GLU A 331 -2.09 -21.89 25.75
C GLU A 331 -2.01 -20.47 25.19
N ILE A 332 -2.87 -19.56 25.67
CA ILE A 332 -2.94 -18.16 25.24
C ILE A 332 -2.69 -17.20 26.43
N GLY A 333 -1.91 -17.64 27.40
CA GLY A 333 -1.73 -16.98 28.70
C GLY A 333 -1.01 -15.62 28.69
N GLY A 334 -0.46 -15.18 27.56
CA GLY A 334 0.36 -13.97 27.47
C GLY A 334 -0.28 -12.84 26.66
N LEU A 335 -0.07 -12.86 25.35
CA LEU A 335 -0.47 -11.79 24.42
C LEU A 335 -1.51 -12.31 23.42
N LEU A 336 -2.43 -11.43 22.99
CA LEU A 336 -3.45 -11.68 21.96
C LEU A 336 -3.40 -10.57 20.92
N TRP A 337 -2.96 -10.88 19.70
CA TRP A 337 -2.70 -9.88 18.65
C TRP A 337 -3.43 -10.16 17.34
N ALA A 338 -3.69 -9.08 16.61
CA ALA A 338 -4.09 -9.03 15.21
C ALA A 338 -5.21 -10.00 14.84
N PRO A 339 -6.39 -9.91 15.50
CA PRO A 339 -7.51 -10.75 15.14
C PRO A 339 -8.14 -10.33 13.80
N GLU A 340 -8.37 -11.29 12.91
CA GLU A 340 -9.01 -11.08 11.60
C GLU A 340 -10.20 -12.01 11.38
N PHE A 341 -11.29 -11.46 10.82
CA PHE A 341 -12.44 -12.24 10.39
C PHE A 341 -12.23 -12.84 9.00
N HIS A 342 -12.47 -14.14 8.87
CA HIS A 342 -12.40 -14.86 7.59
C HIS A 342 -13.56 -15.83 7.41
N GLU A 343 -14.19 -15.80 6.24
CA GLU A 343 -15.19 -16.80 5.85
C GLU A 343 -14.55 -17.90 5.00
N ILE A 344 -14.68 -19.15 5.44
CA ILE A 344 -14.16 -20.33 4.74
C ILE A 344 -15.29 -21.35 4.64
N ASP A 345 -15.67 -21.73 3.42
CA ASP A 345 -16.77 -22.67 3.13
C ASP A 345 -18.07 -22.37 3.92
N GLY A 346 -18.45 -21.09 4.02
CA GLY A 346 -19.68 -20.66 4.71
C GLY A 346 -19.61 -20.72 6.24
N THR A 347 -18.41 -20.79 6.82
CA THR A 347 -18.19 -20.70 8.27
C THR A 347 -17.28 -19.52 8.60
N LEU A 348 -17.61 -18.79 9.66
CA LEU A 348 -16.79 -17.67 10.15
C LEU A 348 -15.67 -18.17 11.08
N TYR A 349 -14.47 -17.64 10.85
CA TYR A 349 -13.27 -17.88 11.65
C TYR A 349 -12.66 -16.56 12.12
N ILE A 350 -11.96 -16.61 13.25
CA ILE A 350 -11.03 -15.58 13.68
C ILE A 350 -9.62 -16.16 13.62
N PHE A 351 -8.76 -15.56 12.82
CA PHE A 351 -7.32 -15.81 12.85
C PHE A 351 -6.69 -14.77 13.76
N HIS A 352 -5.79 -15.17 14.66
CA HIS A 352 -5.10 -14.23 15.55
C HIS A 352 -3.75 -14.84 15.97
N ALA A 353 -2.85 -14.04 16.52
CA ALA A 353 -1.67 -14.55 17.21
C ALA A 353 -1.94 -14.66 18.71
N ALA A 354 -1.35 -15.66 19.35
CA ALA A 354 -1.31 -15.73 20.80
C ALA A 354 -0.03 -16.36 21.34
N THR A 355 0.38 -15.94 22.54
CA THR A 355 1.48 -16.54 23.31
C THR A 355 0.99 -17.31 24.52
N THR A 356 1.74 -18.35 24.92
CA THR A 356 1.58 -19.00 26.23
C THR A 356 2.10 -18.12 27.39
N GLY A 357 2.86 -17.07 27.11
CA GLY A 357 3.55 -16.24 28.09
C GLY A 357 4.35 -15.11 27.43
N GLU A 358 5.67 -15.30 27.27
CA GLU A 358 6.54 -14.27 26.69
C GLU A 358 6.35 -14.10 25.18
N PHE A 359 6.73 -12.93 24.66
CA PHE A 359 6.67 -12.55 23.24
C PHE A 359 7.32 -13.58 22.29
N TYR A 360 8.43 -14.21 22.69
CA TYR A 360 9.14 -15.19 21.86
C TYR A 360 8.40 -16.52 21.64
N CYS A 361 7.19 -16.66 22.21
CA CYS A 361 6.31 -17.82 22.06
C CYS A 361 5.05 -17.48 21.22
N GLU A 362 5.04 -16.37 20.49
CA GLU A 362 3.92 -15.91 19.67
C GLU A 362 3.71 -16.85 18.47
N GLU A 363 2.52 -17.42 18.38
CA GLU A 363 2.15 -18.32 17.29
C GLU A 363 0.76 -18.01 16.75
N SER A 364 0.55 -18.26 15.45
CA SER A 364 -0.76 -18.09 14.82
C SER A 364 -1.76 -19.15 15.30
N HIS A 365 -2.99 -18.72 15.57
CA HIS A 365 -4.10 -19.51 16.07
C HIS A 365 -5.38 -19.20 15.29
N VAL A 366 -6.32 -20.15 15.33
CA VAL A 366 -7.64 -20.02 14.69
C VAL A 366 -8.75 -20.39 15.66
N MET A 367 -9.79 -19.57 15.71
CA MET A 367 -11.07 -19.84 16.38
C MET A 367 -12.16 -19.99 15.32
N GLN A 368 -13.05 -20.97 15.51
CA GLN A 368 -14.16 -21.26 14.61
C GLN A 368 -15.48 -20.90 15.29
N LEU A 369 -16.36 -20.17 14.60
CA LEU A 369 -17.72 -19.97 15.06
C LEU A 369 -18.53 -21.24 14.82
N LYS A 370 -19.28 -21.70 15.84
CA LYS A 370 -20.17 -22.85 15.67
C LYS A 370 -21.33 -22.54 14.70
N GLU A 371 -21.89 -23.58 14.10
CA GLU A 371 -23.08 -23.44 13.24
C GLU A 371 -24.23 -22.74 13.97
N GLY A 372 -24.78 -21.69 13.37
CA GLY A 372 -25.83 -20.86 13.97
C GLY A 372 -25.38 -20.01 15.17
N GLY A 373 -24.08 -19.91 15.43
CA GLY A 373 -23.51 -19.11 16.51
C GLY A 373 -23.62 -17.60 16.28
N ASN A 374 -23.54 -16.85 17.38
CA ASN A 374 -23.48 -15.39 17.39
C ASN A 374 -22.03 -14.93 17.61
N PRO A 375 -21.40 -14.16 16.68
CA PRO A 375 -20.02 -13.69 16.83
C PRO A 375 -19.76 -12.91 18.12
N THR A 376 -20.78 -12.27 18.69
CA THR A 376 -20.66 -11.51 19.93
C THR A 376 -20.80 -12.33 21.22
N ASN A 377 -21.00 -13.64 21.10
CA ASN A 377 -21.09 -14.56 22.22
C ASN A 377 -19.83 -15.44 22.30
N LYS A 378 -19.04 -15.27 23.37
CA LYS A 378 -17.78 -16.03 23.56
C LYS A 378 -17.96 -17.55 23.55
N GLU A 379 -19.09 -18.06 24.06
CA GLU A 379 -19.37 -19.50 24.14
C GLU A 379 -19.70 -20.14 22.78
N ASP A 380 -19.88 -19.32 21.74
CA ASP A 380 -20.13 -19.78 20.39
C ASP A 380 -18.85 -19.98 19.58
N TRP A 381 -17.72 -19.47 20.09
CA TRP A 381 -16.41 -19.65 19.50
C TRP A 381 -15.71 -20.89 20.05
N SER A 382 -15.03 -21.62 19.16
CA SER A 382 -14.16 -22.71 19.58
C SER A 382 -12.94 -22.17 20.34
N ARG A 383 -12.38 -23.01 21.22
CA ARG A 383 -11.04 -22.80 21.77
C ARG A 383 -10.01 -22.54 20.65
N PRO A 384 -9.07 -21.59 20.80
CA PRO A 384 -8.02 -21.33 19.82
C PRO A 384 -7.22 -22.58 19.48
N ARG A 385 -6.96 -22.79 18.19
CA ARG A 385 -6.15 -23.91 17.67
C ARG A 385 -4.93 -23.33 16.98
N ARG A 386 -3.73 -23.70 17.44
CA ARG A 386 -2.47 -23.35 16.79
C ARG A 386 -2.48 -23.81 15.33
N VAL A 387 -2.01 -22.95 14.44
CA VAL A 387 -1.81 -23.29 13.03
C VAL A 387 -0.57 -24.17 12.89
N VAL A 388 -0.70 -25.27 12.13
CA VAL A 388 0.36 -26.27 11.96
C VAL A 388 0.63 -26.56 10.49
N LYS A 389 1.82 -27.12 10.22
CA LYS A 389 2.20 -27.64 8.90
C LYS A 389 1.28 -28.78 8.48
N LYS A 390 1.35 -29.16 7.20
CA LYS A 390 0.54 -30.24 6.60
C LYS A 390 0.72 -31.62 7.28
N ASP A 391 1.85 -31.85 7.94
CA ASP A 391 2.13 -33.08 8.70
C ASP A 391 1.69 -32.99 10.18
N GLY A 392 1.17 -31.84 10.62
CA GLY A 392 0.77 -31.57 12.00
C GLY A 392 1.87 -31.04 12.92
N SER A 393 3.09 -30.85 12.41
CA SER A 393 4.18 -30.23 13.16
C SER A 393 4.04 -28.69 13.24
N LYS A 394 4.74 -28.07 14.18
CA LYS A 394 4.70 -26.61 14.38
C LYS A 394 5.24 -25.84 13.17
N LEU A 395 4.72 -24.63 12.94
CA LEU A 395 5.23 -23.73 11.90
C LEU A 395 6.66 -23.30 12.19
N CYS A 396 6.92 -22.91 13.43
CA CYS A 396 8.19 -22.38 13.90
C CYS A 396 8.69 -23.11 15.18
N GLU A 397 9.92 -22.82 15.60
CA GLU A 397 10.51 -23.37 16.83
C GLU A 397 10.32 -22.41 18.02
N ASP A 398 9.64 -22.88 19.07
CA ASP A 398 9.36 -22.11 20.30
C ASP A 398 10.60 -21.42 20.87
N GLY A 399 10.48 -20.13 21.20
CA GLY A 399 11.56 -19.36 21.82
C GLY A 399 12.70 -18.98 20.87
N LYS A 400 12.64 -19.40 19.60
CA LYS A 400 13.60 -19.00 18.55
C LYS A 400 12.94 -18.23 17.42
N GLU A 401 11.69 -18.54 17.13
CA GLU A 401 10.92 -17.98 16.04
C GLU A 401 9.47 -17.75 16.47
N ILE A 402 8.80 -16.80 15.82
CA ILE A 402 7.38 -16.50 16.03
C ILE A 402 6.61 -16.47 14.72
N THR A 403 5.30 -16.71 14.80
CA THR A 403 4.35 -16.56 13.69
C THR A 403 3.17 -15.69 14.12
N LEU A 404 2.84 -14.67 13.33
CA LEU A 404 1.77 -13.72 13.62
C LEU A 404 1.11 -13.21 12.32
N ASP A 405 0.03 -12.45 12.48
CA ASP A 405 -0.65 -11.72 11.39
C ASP A 405 -1.06 -12.64 10.23
N MET A 406 -1.64 -13.79 10.57
CA MET A 406 -2.06 -14.74 9.56
C MET A 406 -3.39 -14.33 8.94
N THR A 407 -3.36 -13.95 7.68
CA THR A 407 -4.54 -13.71 6.86
C THR A 407 -4.84 -14.92 5.97
N CYS A 408 -6.12 -15.07 5.58
CA CYS A 408 -6.58 -16.14 4.69
C CYS A 408 -7.37 -15.54 3.52
N PHE A 409 -7.27 -16.17 2.35
CA PHE A 409 -8.14 -15.83 1.22
C PHE A 409 -8.30 -17.00 0.25
N GLU A 410 -9.46 -17.03 -0.40
CA GLU A 410 -9.69 -17.86 -1.58
C GLU A 410 -9.22 -17.14 -2.84
N TRP A 411 -8.50 -17.85 -3.71
CA TRP A 411 -8.09 -17.41 -5.03
C TRP A 411 -8.09 -18.59 -6.01
N GLN A 412 -8.88 -18.46 -7.09
CA GLN A 412 -8.97 -19.45 -8.18
C GLN A 412 -9.38 -20.87 -7.72
N GLY A 413 -10.24 -20.98 -6.71
CA GLY A 413 -10.80 -22.22 -6.17
C GLY A 413 -9.96 -22.87 -5.08
N GLU A 414 -8.85 -22.25 -4.66
CA GLU A 414 -7.99 -22.73 -3.58
C GLU A 414 -7.87 -21.67 -2.47
N TYR A 415 -7.74 -22.13 -1.22
CA TYR A 415 -7.49 -21.27 -0.07
C TYR A 415 -5.99 -21.17 0.20
N TYR A 416 -5.53 -19.97 0.50
CA TYR A 416 -4.16 -19.65 0.86
C TYR A 416 -4.13 -18.93 2.20
N ALA A 417 -3.04 -19.14 2.94
CA ALA A 417 -2.71 -18.34 4.11
C ALA A 417 -1.39 -17.60 3.86
N VAL A 418 -1.35 -16.34 4.27
CA VAL A 418 -0.11 -15.53 4.30
C VAL A 418 0.08 -15.04 5.73
N TRP A 419 1.30 -15.11 6.25
CA TRP A 419 1.61 -14.69 7.62
C TRP A 419 3.01 -14.08 7.71
N SER A 420 3.24 -13.37 8.80
CA SER A 420 4.55 -12.88 9.21
C SER A 420 5.25 -13.92 10.08
N GLN A 421 6.52 -14.21 9.79
CA GLN A 421 7.34 -15.07 10.63
C GLN A 421 8.72 -14.46 10.84
N ARG A 422 9.13 -14.36 12.11
CA ARG A 422 10.42 -13.79 12.52
C ARG A 422 11.29 -14.83 13.20
N GLN A 423 12.54 -14.89 12.78
CA GLN A 423 13.58 -15.66 13.45
C GLN A 423 14.45 -14.75 14.30
N PHE A 424 14.66 -15.11 15.57
CA PHE A 424 15.54 -14.44 16.53
C PHE A 424 16.84 -15.19 16.76
N LEU A 425 16.79 -16.53 16.76
CA LEU A 425 17.94 -17.40 17.05
C LEU A 425 18.19 -18.37 15.89
N PRO A 426 19.46 -18.68 15.58
CA PRO A 426 20.69 -18.20 16.23
C PRO A 426 21.04 -16.74 15.90
N LYS A 427 20.34 -16.12 14.95
CA LYS A 427 20.48 -14.71 14.55
C LYS A 427 19.10 -14.14 14.22
N ASP A 428 18.91 -12.86 14.53
CA ASP A 428 17.72 -12.11 14.15
C ASP A 428 17.76 -11.80 12.65
N LEU A 429 16.86 -12.42 11.89
CA LEU A 429 16.72 -12.21 10.44
C LEU A 429 15.59 -11.23 10.10
N GLY A 430 14.84 -10.80 11.11
CA GLY A 430 13.65 -9.99 10.95
C GLY A 430 12.42 -10.82 10.63
N ALA A 431 11.32 -10.12 10.38
CA ALA A 431 10.07 -10.75 10.01
C ALA A 431 9.90 -10.73 8.49
N TRP A 432 9.56 -11.89 7.92
CA TRP A 432 9.32 -12.07 6.49
C TRP A 432 7.90 -12.56 6.28
N LEU A 433 7.35 -12.32 5.09
CA LEU A 433 6.06 -12.89 4.71
C LEU A 433 6.26 -14.28 4.12
N TYR A 434 5.43 -15.22 4.57
CA TYR A 434 5.34 -16.57 4.04
C TYR A 434 3.95 -16.83 3.47
N ILE A 435 3.86 -17.69 2.46
CA ILE A 435 2.60 -18.15 1.86
C ILE A 435 2.55 -19.67 1.78
N ALA A 436 1.35 -20.23 1.99
CA ALA A 436 1.06 -21.64 1.78
C ALA A 436 -0.41 -21.86 1.40
N LYS A 437 -0.71 -23.01 0.77
CA LYS A 437 -2.09 -23.48 0.63
C LYS A 437 -2.64 -23.84 2.01
N LEU A 438 -3.90 -23.49 2.27
CA LEU A 438 -4.60 -23.74 3.53
C LEU A 438 -5.64 -24.85 3.37
N ASN A 439 -5.83 -25.68 4.39
CA ASN A 439 -6.89 -26.69 4.38
C ASN A 439 -8.23 -26.05 4.79
N PRO A 440 -9.22 -25.91 3.88
CA PRO A 440 -10.49 -25.27 4.24
C PRO A 440 -11.32 -26.09 5.23
N LYS A 441 -11.09 -27.41 5.33
CA LYS A 441 -11.79 -28.27 6.29
C LYS A 441 -11.18 -28.23 7.69
N GLU A 442 -9.90 -27.89 7.77
CA GLU A 442 -9.16 -27.73 9.01
C GLU A 442 -8.31 -26.46 8.91
N PRO A 443 -8.90 -25.24 8.98
CA PRO A 443 -8.18 -23.99 8.71
C PRO A 443 -7.02 -23.67 9.68
N TRP A 444 -6.80 -24.49 10.69
CA TRP A 444 -5.59 -24.50 11.52
C TRP A 444 -4.47 -25.39 10.94
N LYS A 445 -4.57 -25.86 9.69
CA LYS A 445 -3.60 -26.76 9.06
C LYS A 445 -3.29 -26.37 7.62
N LEU A 446 -2.01 -26.25 7.28
CA LEU A 446 -1.56 -26.01 5.91
C LEU A 446 -1.72 -27.27 5.02
N LEU A 447 -1.86 -27.07 3.71
CA LEU A 447 -1.86 -28.12 2.68
C LEU A 447 -0.55 -28.20 1.90
N SER A 448 0.24 -27.13 1.87
CA SER A 448 1.57 -27.10 1.25
C SER A 448 2.64 -26.76 2.29
N ASP A 449 3.90 -26.86 1.87
CA ASP A 449 4.99 -26.29 2.66
C ASP A 449 4.97 -24.75 2.51
N PRO A 450 5.39 -24.00 3.55
CA PRO A 450 5.59 -22.56 3.47
C PRO A 450 6.61 -22.15 2.40
N VAL A 451 6.35 -21.04 1.71
CA VAL A 451 7.29 -20.38 0.78
C VAL A 451 7.49 -18.93 1.21
N ILE A 452 8.72 -18.42 1.16
CA ILE A 452 9.04 -17.02 1.44
C ILE A 452 8.47 -16.15 0.31
N LEU A 453 7.49 -15.32 0.64
CA LEU A 453 6.84 -14.40 -0.29
C LEU A 453 7.55 -13.05 -0.37
N SER A 454 7.92 -12.46 0.77
CA SER A 454 8.55 -11.13 0.82
C SER A 454 9.54 -11.00 1.97
N LYS A 455 10.56 -10.16 1.76
CA LYS A 455 11.55 -9.76 2.76
C LYS A 455 11.63 -8.22 2.80
N PRO A 456 11.99 -7.60 3.94
CA PRO A 456 12.14 -6.15 4.07
C PRO A 456 13.43 -5.67 3.38
N GLU A 457 13.44 -5.73 2.05
CA GLU A 457 14.62 -5.50 1.20
C GLU A 457 14.82 -4.04 0.80
N TYR A 458 13.84 -3.17 0.99
CA TYR A 458 13.96 -1.74 0.66
C TYR A 458 14.24 -0.89 1.90
N GLY A 459 14.87 0.28 1.72
CA GLY A 459 15.16 1.21 2.80
C GLY A 459 13.93 1.63 3.61
N TRP A 460 12.76 1.73 2.98
CA TRP A 460 11.49 2.00 3.67
C TRP A 460 10.97 0.80 4.47
N ALA A 461 11.27 -0.43 4.07
CA ALA A 461 10.81 -1.65 4.75
C ALA A 461 11.75 -2.05 5.89
N ASN A 462 13.02 -1.78 5.71
CA ASN A 462 14.08 -1.96 6.69
C ASN A 462 14.37 -0.60 7.33
N ASN A 463 13.44 -0.05 8.10
CA ASN A 463 13.64 1.23 8.78
C ASN A 463 13.30 1.09 10.26
N HIS A 464 14.24 1.44 11.13
CA HIS A 464 14.25 1.16 12.58
C HIS A 464 14.17 -0.33 12.98
N THR A 465 13.36 -1.14 12.31
CA THR A 465 13.27 -2.60 12.38
C THR A 465 13.10 -3.17 10.96
N PHE A 466 13.56 -4.39 10.73
CA PHE A 466 13.50 -5.08 9.44
C PHE A 466 12.38 -6.11 9.45
N VAL A 467 11.17 -5.65 9.14
CA VAL A 467 9.92 -6.39 9.26
C VAL A 467 9.10 -6.18 7.99
N ASP A 468 8.56 -7.27 7.45
CA ASP A 468 7.33 -7.27 6.67
C ASP A 468 6.29 -8.09 7.47
N GLU A 469 5.13 -7.52 7.78
CA GLU A 469 4.06 -8.11 8.61
C GLU A 469 2.66 -7.62 8.19
N GLY A 470 1.60 -7.96 8.94
CA GLY A 470 0.23 -7.51 8.65
C GLY A 470 -0.26 -7.71 7.20
N PRO A 471 -0.05 -8.88 6.54
CA PRO A 471 -0.50 -9.08 5.18
C PRO A 471 -2.04 -9.10 5.10
N TYR A 472 -2.63 -8.47 4.09
CA TYR A 472 -4.07 -8.57 3.84
C TYR A 472 -4.39 -8.54 2.33
N ALA A 473 -5.24 -9.47 1.90
CA ALA A 473 -5.55 -9.66 0.48
C ALA A 473 -6.69 -8.76 0.01
N LEU A 474 -6.51 -8.13 -1.16
CA LEU A 474 -7.54 -7.40 -1.89
C LEU A 474 -7.66 -7.95 -3.31
N LYS A 475 -8.84 -8.48 -3.61
CA LYS A 475 -9.09 -9.21 -4.87
C LYS A 475 -9.71 -8.31 -5.91
N SER A 476 -9.12 -8.29 -7.10
CA SER A 476 -9.72 -7.77 -8.34
C SER A 476 -10.06 -8.94 -9.28
N GLU A 477 -10.75 -8.67 -10.39
CA GLU A 477 -11.14 -9.69 -11.37
C GLU A 477 -9.95 -10.45 -11.95
N ASN A 478 -8.84 -9.74 -12.19
CA ASN A 478 -7.66 -10.22 -12.89
C ASN A 478 -6.35 -10.11 -12.10
N THR A 479 -6.36 -9.44 -10.95
CA THR A 479 -5.17 -9.21 -10.12
C THR A 479 -5.50 -9.48 -8.67
N LEU A 480 -4.61 -10.18 -7.99
CA LEU A 480 -4.61 -10.27 -6.53
C LEU A 480 -3.61 -9.26 -6.00
N TYR A 481 -4.09 -8.30 -5.23
CA TYR A 481 -3.27 -7.38 -4.46
C TYR A 481 -3.11 -7.93 -3.04
N LEU A 482 -1.94 -7.78 -2.48
CA LEU A 482 -1.64 -8.13 -1.10
C LEU A 482 -0.91 -6.95 -0.48
N THR A 483 -1.60 -6.21 0.38
CA THR A 483 -0.94 -5.20 1.21
C THR A 483 -0.26 -5.88 2.38
N PHE A 484 0.76 -5.24 2.90
CA PHE A 484 1.48 -5.66 4.10
C PHE A 484 2.12 -4.42 4.71
N SER A 485 2.43 -4.46 5.99
CA SER A 485 3.17 -3.42 6.66
C SER A 485 4.63 -3.74 6.81
N SER A 486 5.46 -2.71 6.89
CA SER A 486 6.89 -2.85 7.11
C SER A 486 7.44 -1.79 8.05
N ALA A 487 8.71 -1.95 8.42
CA ALA A 487 9.46 -1.11 9.36
C ALA A 487 9.04 -1.29 10.83
N ALA A 488 9.53 -0.44 11.74
CA ALA A 488 9.12 -0.47 13.13
C ALA A 488 7.73 0.13 13.32
N VAL A 489 7.03 -0.31 14.37
CA VAL A 489 5.70 0.20 14.76
C VAL A 489 5.80 1.59 15.46
N ASP A 490 6.40 2.52 14.74
CA ASP A 490 6.58 3.93 15.07
C ASP A 490 6.30 4.77 13.81
N THR A 491 6.81 5.99 13.73
CA THR A 491 6.60 6.89 12.58
C THR A 491 7.14 6.35 11.24
N SER A 492 8.00 5.33 11.27
CA SER A 492 8.53 4.64 10.10
C SER A 492 7.60 3.57 9.53
N TYR A 493 6.55 3.17 10.25
CA TYR A 493 5.60 2.16 9.81
C TYR A 493 4.84 2.61 8.57
N VAL A 494 4.75 1.72 7.58
CA VAL A 494 4.18 2.00 6.26
C VAL A 494 3.41 0.80 5.72
N VAL A 495 2.59 1.01 4.68
CA VAL A 495 1.96 -0.07 3.91
C VAL A 495 2.65 -0.23 2.56
N GLY A 496 3.21 -1.42 2.32
CA GLY A 496 3.70 -1.88 1.02
C GLY A 496 2.64 -2.65 0.23
N LEU A 497 2.95 -2.93 -1.04
CA LEU A 497 2.06 -3.62 -1.96
C LEU A 497 2.79 -4.69 -2.77
N LEU A 498 2.30 -5.92 -2.69
CA LEU A 498 2.58 -7.00 -3.62
C LEU A 498 1.39 -7.17 -4.56
N HIS A 499 1.63 -7.55 -5.81
CA HIS A 499 0.57 -7.97 -6.71
C HIS A 499 0.97 -9.15 -7.59
N ILE A 500 -0.04 -9.93 -8.01
CA ILE A 500 0.12 -11.06 -8.91
C ILE A 500 -1.08 -11.16 -9.85
N GLU A 501 -0.80 -11.43 -11.13
CA GLU A 501 -1.83 -11.62 -12.14
C GLU A 501 -2.49 -12.99 -12.02
N LYS A 502 -3.78 -13.06 -12.35
CA LYS A 502 -4.57 -14.29 -12.40
C LYS A 502 -3.94 -15.34 -13.30
N GLY A 503 -3.93 -16.59 -12.83
CA GLY A 503 -3.38 -17.74 -13.56
C GLY A 503 -1.89 -18.00 -13.32
N LYS A 504 -1.19 -17.12 -12.60
CA LYS A 504 0.16 -17.40 -12.09
C LYS A 504 0.09 -18.18 -10.78
N ASP A 505 1.12 -19.00 -10.52
CA ASP A 505 1.21 -19.77 -9.27
C ASP A 505 1.64 -18.86 -8.12
N LEU A 506 0.80 -18.76 -7.09
CA LEU A 506 1.02 -17.95 -5.89
C LEU A 506 2.19 -18.45 -5.04
N LEU A 507 2.57 -19.73 -5.16
CA LEU A 507 3.69 -20.32 -4.41
C LEU A 507 5.05 -20.13 -5.10
N VAL A 508 5.10 -19.41 -6.23
CA VAL A 508 6.34 -19.03 -6.92
C VAL A 508 6.58 -17.54 -6.69
N ARG A 509 7.61 -17.21 -5.88
CA ARG A 509 7.91 -15.83 -5.46
C ARG A 509 8.08 -14.89 -6.65
N GLU A 510 8.73 -15.34 -7.72
CA GLU A 510 9.06 -14.55 -8.91
C GLU A 510 7.82 -14.14 -9.72
N ASN A 511 6.67 -14.77 -9.48
CA ASN A 511 5.40 -14.35 -10.09
C ASN A 511 4.80 -13.10 -9.43
N TRP A 512 5.25 -12.76 -8.22
CA TRP A 512 4.79 -11.60 -7.47
C TRP A 512 5.69 -10.39 -7.76
N ILE A 513 5.06 -9.23 -7.92
CA ILE A 513 5.74 -7.96 -8.08
C ILE A 513 5.59 -7.19 -6.76
N LYS A 514 6.72 -6.82 -6.15
CA LYS A 514 6.79 -5.96 -4.97
C LYS A 514 7.02 -4.52 -5.42
N THR A 515 6.08 -3.64 -5.11
CA THR A 515 6.17 -2.20 -5.44
C THR A 515 7.42 -1.59 -4.79
N ASN A 516 8.16 -0.75 -5.53
CA ASN A 516 9.43 -0.16 -5.06
C ASN A 516 9.26 0.83 -3.89
N TYR A 517 8.06 1.34 -3.65
CA TYR A 517 7.74 2.34 -2.64
C TYR A 517 6.40 2.02 -1.95
N PRO A 518 6.19 2.48 -0.69
CA PRO A 518 4.95 2.25 0.04
C PRO A 518 3.78 3.06 -0.54
N ILE A 519 2.57 2.54 -0.38
CA ILE A 519 1.31 3.16 -0.85
C ILE A 519 0.56 3.92 0.26
N LEU A 520 1.03 3.80 1.52
CA LEU A 520 0.55 4.59 2.66
C LEU A 520 1.70 4.85 3.63
N THR A 521 1.87 6.10 4.05
CA THR A 521 2.96 6.52 4.95
C THR A 521 2.50 7.61 5.91
N SER A 522 3.34 7.97 6.87
CA SER A 522 3.18 9.16 7.72
C SER A 522 3.12 10.50 6.96
N ARG A 523 3.42 10.52 5.67
CA ARG A 523 3.32 11.72 4.81
C ARG A 523 2.03 11.79 4.00
N SER A 524 1.25 10.71 3.99
CA SER A 524 0.01 10.62 3.22
C SER A 524 -1.09 11.53 3.78
N VAL A 525 -1.19 11.62 5.11
CA VAL A 525 -2.18 12.46 5.81
C VAL A 525 -1.53 13.11 7.02
N GLU A 526 -1.69 14.43 7.14
CA GLU A 526 -1.12 15.20 8.25
C GLU A 526 -1.69 14.75 9.60
N GLY A 527 -0.81 14.54 10.59
CA GLY A 527 -1.20 14.15 11.94
C GLY A 527 -1.35 12.64 12.15
N GLU A 528 -1.36 11.83 11.09
CA GLU A 528 -1.40 10.37 11.16
C GLU A 528 -0.01 9.79 10.91
N PHE A 529 0.61 9.19 11.93
CA PHE A 529 1.97 8.65 11.84
C PHE A 529 2.01 7.14 12.03
N GLY A 530 2.88 6.46 11.28
CA GLY A 530 3.05 5.01 11.40
C GLY A 530 1.82 4.24 10.96
N THR A 531 1.37 4.50 9.74
CA THR A 531 0.14 3.92 9.17
C THR A 531 0.38 2.48 8.71
N GLY A 532 -0.41 1.53 9.20
CA GLY A 532 -0.23 0.14 8.80
C GLY A 532 -1.22 -0.86 9.39
N HIS A 533 -0.84 -2.13 9.24
CA HIS A 533 -1.60 -3.34 9.59
C HIS A 533 -3.06 -3.21 9.15
N ASN A 534 -3.24 -3.09 7.83
CA ASN A 534 -4.51 -2.72 7.25
C ASN A 534 -5.34 -3.95 6.86
N ALA A 535 -6.67 -3.80 6.88
CA ALA A 535 -7.63 -4.77 6.37
C ALA A 535 -8.68 -4.09 5.48
N TYR A 536 -9.49 -4.89 4.80
CA TYR A 536 -10.51 -4.39 3.88
C TYR A 536 -11.90 -4.92 4.20
N VAL A 537 -12.89 -4.04 4.08
CA VAL A 537 -14.31 -4.41 4.10
C VAL A 537 -15.04 -3.69 2.97
N THR A 538 -16.00 -4.36 2.34
CA THR A 538 -16.91 -3.73 1.37
C THR A 538 -18.24 -3.44 2.05
N ASP A 539 -18.72 -2.22 1.92
CA ASP A 539 -20.01 -1.82 2.48
C ASP A 539 -21.21 -2.27 1.61
N GLU A 540 -22.41 -1.86 1.98
CA GLU A 540 -23.65 -2.18 1.26
C GLU A 540 -23.79 -1.45 -0.09
N ASP A 541 -23.02 -0.38 -0.32
CA ASP A 541 -22.97 0.37 -1.58
C ASP A 541 -21.91 -0.19 -2.54
N GLY A 542 -21.13 -1.18 -2.11
CA GLY A 542 -20.02 -1.72 -2.88
C GLY A 542 -18.74 -0.88 -2.79
N ILE A 543 -18.67 0.05 -1.83
CA ILE A 543 -17.46 0.83 -1.56
C ILE A 543 -16.52 0.00 -0.70
N VAL A 544 -15.26 -0.09 -1.12
CA VAL A 544 -14.20 -0.75 -0.36
C VAL A 544 -13.58 0.25 0.62
N TRP A 545 -13.53 -0.14 1.88
CA TRP A 545 -12.94 0.61 2.98
C TRP A 545 -11.67 -0.07 3.48
N ASN A 546 -10.63 0.73 3.69
CA ASN A 546 -9.38 0.36 4.32
C ASN A 546 -9.46 0.67 5.80
N THR A 547 -9.47 -0.35 6.66
CA THR A 547 -9.21 -0.17 8.10
C THR A 547 -7.72 -0.27 8.32
N TYR A 548 -7.17 0.59 9.17
CA TYR A 548 -5.73 0.63 9.46
C TYR A 548 -5.52 1.20 10.85
N HIS A 549 -4.32 1.05 11.42
CA HIS A 549 -3.97 1.83 12.60
C HIS A 549 -2.91 2.88 12.26
N ALA A 550 -2.89 3.94 13.05
CA ALA A 550 -1.84 4.95 13.07
C ALA A 550 -1.74 5.57 14.47
N ARG A 551 -0.78 6.45 14.67
CA ARG A 551 -0.63 7.30 15.86
C ARG A 551 -1.13 8.71 15.55
N GLN A 552 -1.81 9.32 16.51
CA GLN A 552 -2.05 10.77 16.50
C GLN A 552 -0.78 11.51 16.88
N GLY A 553 -0.18 12.20 15.92
CA GLY A 553 1.17 12.74 16.09
C GLY A 553 2.20 11.61 16.27
N VAL A 554 3.44 11.99 16.63
CA VAL A 554 4.55 11.03 16.74
C VAL A 554 4.49 10.16 18.01
N ASP A 555 3.85 10.66 19.08
CA ASP A 555 3.84 10.02 20.40
C ASP A 555 2.49 9.39 20.79
N GLY A 556 1.46 9.54 19.94
CA GLY A 556 0.12 9.02 20.22
C GLY A 556 0.09 7.49 20.32
N ALA A 557 -0.92 6.96 21.01
CA ALA A 557 -1.20 5.53 21.00
C ALA A 557 -1.65 5.07 19.60
N ARG A 558 -1.36 3.81 19.25
CA ARG A 558 -1.93 3.21 18.05
C ARG A 558 -3.45 3.16 18.17
N SER A 559 -4.11 3.72 17.19
CA SER A 559 -5.55 3.86 17.16
C SER A 559 -6.06 3.54 15.77
N SER A 560 -7.28 3.01 15.70
CA SER A 560 -7.88 2.58 14.45
C SER A 560 -8.36 3.78 13.64
N GLY A 561 -8.14 3.73 12.33
CA GLY A 561 -8.71 4.59 11.31
C GLY A 561 -9.43 3.77 10.26
N ILE A 562 -10.24 4.46 9.46
CA ILE A 562 -10.90 3.88 8.29
C ILE A 562 -10.93 4.93 7.19
N ARG A 563 -10.64 4.52 5.96
CA ARG A 563 -10.62 5.41 4.79
C ARG A 563 -11.06 4.67 3.56
N ARG A 564 -11.75 5.35 2.65
CA ARG A 564 -12.15 4.75 1.38
C ARG A 564 -10.93 4.32 0.58
N VAL A 565 -10.95 3.12 0.03
CA VAL A 565 -9.99 2.70 -1.01
C VAL A 565 -10.39 3.37 -2.31
N HIS A 566 -9.48 4.14 -2.89
CA HIS A 566 -9.61 4.58 -4.27
C HIS A 566 -8.90 3.59 -5.17
N PHE A 567 -9.50 3.25 -6.31
CA PHE A 567 -8.83 2.43 -7.33
C PHE A 567 -8.45 3.35 -8.48
N ASP A 568 -7.16 3.38 -8.80
CA ASP A 568 -6.64 4.28 -9.82
C ASP A 568 -7.00 3.84 -11.24
N ILE A 569 -6.44 4.54 -12.23
CA ILE A 569 -6.67 4.28 -13.66
C ILE A 569 -6.31 2.86 -14.13
N ASP A 570 -5.47 2.13 -13.39
CA ASP A 570 -5.10 0.74 -13.66
C ASP A 570 -5.80 -0.25 -12.71
N GLY A 571 -6.68 0.23 -11.82
CA GLY A 571 -7.36 -0.57 -10.80
C GLY A 571 -6.50 -0.90 -9.58
N VAL A 572 -5.37 -0.22 -9.38
CA VAL A 572 -4.49 -0.42 -8.21
C VAL A 572 -5.03 0.38 -7.02
N PRO A 573 -5.03 -0.18 -5.79
CA PRO A 573 -5.53 0.52 -4.61
C PRO A 573 -4.63 1.71 -4.20
N MET A 574 -5.26 2.84 -3.93
CA MET A 574 -4.73 4.05 -3.29
C MET A 574 -5.41 4.25 -1.94
N LEU A 575 -4.62 4.40 -0.89
CA LEU A 575 -5.08 4.37 0.51
C LEU A 575 -5.03 5.74 1.20
N ASP A 576 -4.72 6.80 0.45
CA ASP A 576 -4.43 8.15 0.93
C ASP A 576 -5.51 9.17 0.54
N LEU A 577 -6.61 8.74 -0.08
CA LEU A 577 -7.69 9.63 -0.47
C LEU A 577 -8.51 10.08 0.74
N THR A 578 -8.26 11.30 1.21
CA THR A 578 -8.98 11.93 2.32
C THR A 578 -10.40 12.35 1.92
N GLU A 579 -11.29 12.46 2.90
CA GLU A 579 -12.72 12.73 2.68
C GLU A 579 -13.00 14.07 2.00
N ASP A 580 -12.21 15.10 2.32
CA ASP A 580 -12.27 16.42 1.73
C ASP A 580 -11.86 16.42 0.25
N ARG A 581 -11.01 15.47 -0.16
CA ARG A 581 -10.65 15.21 -1.56
C ARG A 581 -11.64 14.27 -2.23
N ASP A 582 -12.25 13.35 -1.49
CA ASP A 582 -13.16 12.34 -2.04
C ASP A 582 -14.49 12.94 -2.54
N LEU A 583 -15.02 13.95 -1.85
CA LEU A 583 -16.24 14.64 -2.25
C LEU A 583 -16.19 16.11 -1.83
N VAL A 584 -15.81 16.97 -2.78
CA VAL A 584 -15.65 18.40 -2.52
C VAL A 584 -17.03 19.05 -2.34
N GLU A 585 -17.13 19.99 -1.41
CA GLU A 585 -18.39 20.65 -1.00
C GLU A 585 -19.25 21.16 -2.17
N LYS A 586 -18.62 21.71 -3.22
CA LYS A 586 -19.33 22.22 -4.41
C LYS A 586 -20.09 21.15 -5.22
N TYR A 587 -19.74 19.87 -5.05
CA TYR A 587 -20.31 18.74 -5.80
C TYR A 587 -21.22 17.85 -4.94
N LYS A 588 -21.42 18.18 -3.66
CA LYS A 588 -22.28 17.39 -2.75
C LYS A 588 -23.76 17.48 -3.08
N LYS A 589 -24.25 18.61 -3.60
CA LYS A 589 -25.69 18.85 -3.79
C LYS A 589 -26.16 18.39 -5.16
N ILE A 590 -27.30 17.70 -5.18
CA ILE A 590 -28.01 17.27 -6.38
C ILE A 590 -29.35 17.97 -6.46
N GLU A 591 -29.70 18.42 -7.66
CA GLU A 591 -31.06 18.81 -8.03
C GLU A 591 -31.48 18.07 -9.30
N THR A 592 -32.68 17.49 -9.30
CA THR A 592 -33.24 16.79 -10.46
C THR A 592 -34.76 16.95 -10.53
N VAL A 593 -35.35 16.49 -11.63
CA VAL A 593 -36.80 16.36 -11.79
C VAL A 593 -37.21 14.90 -11.63
N LEU A 594 -37.98 14.59 -10.61
CA LEU A 594 -38.64 13.29 -10.45
C LEU A 594 -39.99 13.30 -11.17
N VAL A 595 -40.18 12.35 -12.08
CA VAL A 595 -41.50 12.03 -12.64
C VAL A 595 -42.04 10.80 -11.94
N VAL A 596 -43.11 10.97 -11.17
CA VAL A 596 -43.83 9.87 -10.53
C VAL A 596 -44.84 9.33 -11.52
N ASP A 597 -44.63 8.07 -11.97
CA ASP A 597 -45.50 7.34 -12.89
C ASP A 597 -45.83 5.98 -12.28
N LYS A 598 -47.09 5.73 -11.95
CA LYS A 598 -47.51 4.46 -11.31
C LYS A 598 -47.81 3.35 -12.32
N ASN A 599 -47.81 3.66 -13.62
CA ASN A 599 -48.08 2.73 -14.70
C ASN A 599 -46.80 2.27 -15.44
N GLY A 600 -45.63 2.78 -15.04
CA GLY A 600 -44.37 2.65 -15.76
C GLY A 600 -43.59 1.34 -15.57
N ILE A 601 -44.21 0.17 -15.74
CA ILE A 601 -43.44 -1.05 -16.03
C ILE A 601 -42.93 -0.95 -17.48
N GLY A 602 -41.69 -0.50 -17.64
CA GLY A 602 -40.88 -0.76 -18.84
C GLY A 602 -40.70 0.40 -19.81
N LYS A 603 -39.60 1.15 -19.65
CA LYS A 603 -38.76 1.68 -20.76
C LYS A 603 -37.39 2.05 -20.19
N ARG A 604 -36.46 1.10 -20.18
CA ARG A 604 -35.02 1.39 -20.08
C ARG A 604 -34.63 2.26 -21.28
N GLY A 605 -34.27 3.50 -21.02
CA GLY A 605 -33.90 4.47 -22.04
C GLY A 605 -33.33 5.73 -21.40
N GLY A 606 -32.24 5.57 -20.64
CA GLY A 606 -31.43 6.71 -20.20
C GLY A 606 -30.72 7.30 -21.42
N LEU A 607 -31.23 8.42 -21.92
CA LEU A 607 -30.52 9.28 -22.86
C LEU A 607 -29.42 10.00 -22.07
N TYR A 608 -28.19 9.51 -22.19
CA TYR A 608 -27.00 10.33 -21.94
C TYR A 608 -26.97 11.41 -23.04
N GLY A 609 -27.56 12.56 -22.75
CA GLY A 609 -27.44 13.73 -23.62
C GLY A 609 -26.08 14.38 -23.39
N THR A 610 -25.19 14.24 -24.37
CA THR A 610 -24.09 15.17 -24.61
C THR A 610 -24.66 16.54 -24.95
N ASP A 611 -24.24 17.56 -24.22
CA ASP A 611 -23.88 18.89 -24.74
C ASP A 611 -22.88 19.53 -23.78
#